data_AF-A0A2E9BGU5-F1
#
_entry.id   AF-A0A2E9BGU5-F1
#
_cell.length_a   1.000
_cell.length_b   1.000
_cell.length_c   1.000
_cell.angle_alpha   90.00
_cell.angle_beta   90.00
_cell.angle_gamma   90.00
#
_symmetry.space_group_name_H-M   'P 1'
#
loop_
_entity.id
_entity.type
_entity.pdbx_description
1 polymer ?
#
loop_
_entity_poly.entity_id
_entity_poly.type
_entity_poly.pdbx_seq_one_letter_code
_entity_poly.pdbx_strand_id
1 'polypeptide(L)' 'MADRFLPADNPILEDVLNWTVERDAQDIRKLLEWLPIARSSKERRALLARVHELLNEVELSLNGLDEMH' A
#
# COMPACT_ATOMS: atom_id res chain seq x y z
N MET A 1 -27.73 23.23 0.50
CA MET A 1 -26.49 22.42 0.58
C MET A 1 -26.89 21.08 1.15
N ALA A 2 -27.13 20.10 0.28
CA ALA A 2 -27.42 18.74 0.71
C ALA A 2 -26.07 18.05 0.90
N ASP A 3 -25.73 17.71 2.14
CA ASP A 3 -24.66 16.79 2.46
C ASP A 3 -24.90 15.51 1.64
N ARG A 4 -24.07 15.27 0.63
CA ARG A 4 -24.06 14.01 -0.09
C ARG A 4 -23.30 13.00 0.77
N PHE A 5 -23.93 12.55 1.86
CA PHE A 5 -23.62 11.26 2.48
C PHE A 5 -24.21 10.16 1.57
N LEU A 6 -23.63 9.97 0.39
CA LEU A 6 -23.65 8.63 -0.16
C LEU A 6 -22.42 7.96 0.45
N PRO A 7 -22.57 6.95 1.32
CA PRO A 7 -21.42 6.10 1.62
C PRO A 7 -20.89 5.60 0.28
N ALA A 8 -19.56 5.43 0.16
CA ALA A 8 -18.99 4.83 -1.03
C ALA A 8 -19.84 3.66 -1.51
N ASP A 9 -19.99 3.49 -2.84
CA ASP A 9 -20.83 2.44 -3.42
C ASP A 9 -20.51 1.03 -2.85
N ASN A 10 -19.32 0.88 -2.26
CA ASN A 10 -18.98 -0.23 -1.38
C ASN A 10 -18.08 0.23 -0.20
N PRO A 11 -18.62 0.50 1.01
CA PRO A 11 -17.84 1.01 2.13
C PRO A 11 -16.81 -0.01 2.66
N ILE A 12 -17.08 -1.31 2.50
CA ILE A 12 -16.13 -2.36 2.89
C ILE A 12 -14.91 -2.32 1.98
N LEU A 13 -15.11 -2.05 0.68
CA LEU A 13 -14.00 -1.92 -0.26
C LEU A 13 -13.12 -0.71 0.10
N GLU A 14 -13.73 0.43 0.44
CA GLU A 14 -13.01 1.63 0.87
C GLU A 14 -12.14 1.34 2.10
N ASP A 15 -12.70 0.67 3.11
CA ASP A 15 -11.98 0.27 4.33
C ASP A 15 -10.80 -0.66 4.02
N VAL A 16 -10.99 -1.62 3.10
CA VAL A 16 -9.94 -2.57 2.69
C VAL A 16 -8.83 -1.86 1.93
N LEU A 17 -9.15 -0.92 1.04
CA LEU A 17 -8.15 -0.17 0.29
C LEU A 17 -7.33 0.73 1.22
N ASN A 18 -7.99 1.45 2.14
CA ASN A 18 -7.31 2.24 3.17
C ASN A 18 -6.41 1.39 4.07
N TRP A 19 -6.90 0.23 4.52
CA TRP A 19 -6.11 -0.71 5.32
C TRP A 19 -4.90 -1.24 4.55
N THR A 20 -5.05 -1.52 3.25
CA THR A 20 -3.97 -2.03 2.39
C THR A 20 -2.87 -0.99 2.25
N VAL A 21 -3.21 0.26 1.98
CA VAL A 21 -2.25 1.38 1.91
C VAL A 21 -1.46 1.51 3.21
N GLU A 22 -2.15 1.51 4.36
CA GLU A 22 -1.49 1.63 5.68
C GLU A 22 -0.57 0.44 5.97
N ARG A 23 -1.04 -0.79 5.74
CA ARG A 23 -0.25 -2.02 5.95
C ARG A 23 1.01 -2.00 5.09
N ASP A 24 0.87 -1.73 3.81
CA ASP A 24 1.97 -1.82 2.86
C ASP A 24 3.00 -0.72 3.07
N ALA A 25 2.57 0.49 3.43
CA ALA A 25 3.49 1.56 3.84
C ALA A 25 4.31 1.16 5.07
N GLN A 26 3.70 0.52 6.07
CA GLN A 26 4.40 0.02 7.25
C GLN A 26 5.38 -1.10 6.92
N ASP A 27 5.02 -2.01 6.02
CA ASP A 27 5.87 -3.13 5.63
C ASP A 27 7.02 -2.70 4.72
N ILE A 28 6.80 -1.77 3.78
CA ILE A 28 7.85 -1.11 3.00
C ILE A 28 8.89 -0.48 3.93
N ARG A 29 8.45 0.25 4.96
CA ARG A 29 9.36 0.86 5.94
C ARG A 29 10.27 -0.18 6.60
N LYS A 30 9.71 -1.30 7.09
CA LYS A 30 10.49 -2.38 7.70
C LYS A 30 11.48 -3.02 6.73
N LEU A 31 11.07 -3.25 5.48
CA LEU A 31 11.95 -3.83 4.46
C LEU A 31 13.13 -2.91 4.15
N LEU A 32 12.91 -1.59 4.11
CA LEU A 32 13.96 -0.60 3.92
C LEU A 32 14.89 -0.50 5.14
N GLU A 33 14.39 -0.70 6.36
CA GLU A 33 15.23 -0.83 7.57
C GLU A 33 16.15 -2.07 7.51
N TRP A 34 15.71 -3.16 6.90
CA TRP A 34 16.52 -4.38 6.73
C TRP A 34 17.54 -4.30 5.59
N LEU A 35 17.31 -3.44 4.60
CA LEU A 35 18.18 -3.27 3.43
C LEU A 35 19.67 -3.00 3.78
N PRO A 36 20.02 -2.07 4.70
CA PRO A 36 21.42 -1.82 5.05
C PRO A 36 22.09 -2.98 5.79
N ILE A 37 21.33 -3.75 6.58
CA ILE A 37 21.86 -4.85 7.41
C ILE A 37 21.86 -6.22 6.72
N ALA A 38 21.30 -6.31 5.50
CA ALA A 38 21.32 -7.52 4.69
C ALA A 38 22.76 -8.01 4.41
N ARG A 39 22.96 -9.32 4.50
CA ARG A 39 24.28 -9.98 4.49
C ARG A 39 24.85 -10.17 3.09
N SER A 40 24.05 -9.94 2.05
CA SER A 40 24.48 -10.12 0.66
C SER A 40 23.72 -9.21 -0.31
N SER A 41 24.33 -8.95 -1.48
CA SER A 41 23.64 -8.26 -2.58
C SER A 41 22.44 -9.04 -3.11
N LYS A 42 22.42 -10.37 -2.99
CA LYS A 42 21.26 -11.20 -3.35
C LYS A 42 20.07 -10.90 -2.43
N GLU A 43 20.32 -10.84 -1.13
CA GLU A 43 19.32 -10.51 -0.12
C GLU A 43 18.79 -9.08 -0.29
N ARG A 44 19.68 -8.10 -0.54
CA ARG A 44 19.27 -6.73 -0.86
C ARG A 44 18.35 -6.66 -2.08
N ARG A 45 18.66 -7.41 -3.14
CA ARG A 45 17.79 -7.48 -4.34
C ARG A 45 16.44 -8.09 -4.03
N ALA A 46 16.37 -9.12 -3.18
CA ALA A 46 15.11 -9.72 -2.77
C ALA A 46 14.25 -8.74 -1.95
N LEU A 47 14.86 -8.00 -1.02
CA LEU A 47 14.19 -6.94 -0.26
C LEU A 47 13.65 -5.85 -1.18
N LEU A 48 14.46 -5.36 -2.14
CA LEU A 48 14.01 -4.35 -3.10
C LEU A 48 12.90 -4.86 -4.01
N ALA A 49 12.99 -6.11 -4.49
CA ALA A 49 11.92 -6.72 -5.28
C ALA A 49 10.61 -6.72 -4.51
N ARG A 50 10.63 -7.09 -3.21
CA ARG A 50 9.44 -7.07 -2.37
C ARG A 50 8.91 -5.64 -2.13
N VAL A 51 9.79 -4.66 -1.95
CA VAL A 51 9.39 -3.25 -1.85
C VAL A 51 8.68 -2.79 -3.12
N HIS A 52 9.18 -3.16 -4.30
CA HIS A 52 8.52 -2.81 -5.57
C HIS A 52 7.13 -3.44 -5.72
N GLU A 53 6.95 -4.68 -5.28
CA GLU A 53 5.62 -5.32 -5.28
C GLU A 53 4.64 -4.57 -4.38
N LEU A 54 5.05 -4.19 -3.17
CA LEU A 54 4.21 -3.44 -2.23
C LEU A 54 3.90 -2.03 -2.71
N LEU A 55 4.87 -1.34 -3.33
CA LEU A 55 4.63 -0.03 -3.93
C LEU A 55 3.56 -0.09 -5.02
N ASN A 56 3.60 -1.13 -5.86
CA ASN A 56 2.58 -1.35 -6.87
C ASN A 56 1.19 -1.65 -6.24
N GLU A 57 1.14 -2.40 -5.14
CA GLU A 57 -0.12 -2.66 -4.40
C GLU A 57 -0.70 -1.36 -3.79
N VAL A 58 0.16 -0.49 -3.26
CA VAL A 58 -0.23 0.86 -2.78
C VAL A 58 -0.78 1.70 -3.93
N GLU A 59 -0.09 1.77 -5.07
CA GLU A 59 -0.56 2.54 -6.24
C GLU A 59 -1.92 2.03 -6.73
N LEU A 60 -2.10 0.71 -6.84
CA LEU A 60 -3.39 0.12 -7.22
C LEU A 60 -4.49 0.44 -6.21
N SER A 61 -4.17 0.42 -4.90
CA SER A 61 -5.13 0.70 -3.85
C SER A 61 -5.57 2.17 -3.86
N LEU A 62 -4.63 3.09 -4.06
CA LEU A 62 -4.90 4.53 -4.20
C LEU A 62 -5.73 4.83 -5.44
N ASN A 63 -5.39 4.23 -6.60
CA ASN A 63 -6.21 4.37 -7.80
C ASN A 63 -7.65 3.88 -7.56
N GLY A 64 -7.82 2.76 -6.84
CA GLY A 64 -9.13 2.26 -6.45
C GLY A 64 -9.92 3.23 -5.56
N LEU A 65 -9.24 3.92 -4.63
CA LEU A 65 -9.87 4.96 -3.80
C LEU A 65 -10.26 6.19 -4.64
N ASP A 66 -9.41 6.60 -5.59
CA ASP A 66 -9.69 7.73 -6.48
C ASP A 66 -10.89 7.46 -7.40
N GLU A 67 -11.08 6.21 -7.83
CA GLU A 67 -12.26 5.80 -8.62
C GLU A 67 -13.58 5.85 -7.83
N MET A 68 -13.53 5.91 -6.50
CA MET A 68 -14.70 5.95 -5.62
C MET A 68 -15.20 7.38 -5.32
N HIS A 69 -14.48 8.42 -5.74
CA HIS A 69 -14.78 9.84 -5.50
C HIS A 69 -15.03 10.64 -6.78
#